data_AF-A0A8T7FV79-F1
#
_entry.id   AF-A0A8T7FV79-F1
#
_cell.length_a   1.000
_cell.length_b   1.000
_cell.length_c   1.000
_cell.angle_alpha   90.00
_cell.angle_beta   90.00
_cell.angle_gamma   90.00
#
_symmetry.space_group_name_H-M   'P 1'
#
loop_
_entity.id
_entity.type
_entity.pdbx_description
1 polymer ?
#
loop_
_entity_poly.entity_id
_entity_poly.type
_entity_poly.pdbx_seq_one_letter_code
_entity_poly.pdbx_strand_id
1 'polypeptide(L)'
;MYSKKISIISQLLVLYAFIIGCKPDAGQTLYPPTSTQNLTTMEVVITFTPPNDMTATHKVEIHSTLAPEGATKMIAEMIKTNGNCKLPCWWGILPGQTTVGDVKDTLGTFIPNITPYPSQADQEGLSFYFNDPFNSNFEYGVVLYSKNGIIERINALSFRSLSDLFEEIGIPKEIWIHSSGVSMGSYPPSFSFALVYPDQGIAVYLLQIFGDYVKHNGAEYAQFCPSNIAERKNLNLYLWSPKNELALDEIFESIYRSTDFPKYKRLQEVSDMNEQTFSEVVTTQNVDQCLKTPLNIWP
;
A
#
# COMPACT_ATOMS: atom_id res chain seq x y z
N MET A 1 -12.11 17.60 -62.78
CA MET A 1 -13.14 16.53 -62.73
C MET A 1 -13.37 16.17 -61.27
N TYR A 2 -14.14 16.98 -60.54
CA TYR A 2 -15.59 16.82 -60.27
C TYR A 2 -16.01 15.50 -59.61
N SER A 3 -16.28 15.62 -58.30
CA SER A 3 -17.38 15.03 -57.55
C SER A 3 -17.44 13.51 -57.32
N LYS A 4 -17.31 13.13 -56.05
CA LYS A 4 -18.30 12.32 -55.33
C LYS A 4 -18.06 12.37 -53.81
N LYS A 5 -18.60 13.41 -53.17
CA LYS A 5 -19.03 13.39 -51.77
C LYS A 5 -20.56 13.31 -51.83
N ILE A 6 -21.18 12.27 -51.27
CA ILE A 6 -22.60 12.24 -50.85
C ILE A 6 -22.85 10.93 -50.06
N SER A 7 -23.49 11.10 -48.90
CA SER A 7 -24.43 10.18 -48.25
C SER A 7 -23.90 8.95 -47.49
N ILE A 8 -23.44 9.17 -46.25
CA ILE A 8 -23.69 8.24 -45.12
C ILE A 8 -24.05 9.06 -43.88
N ILE A 9 -25.15 9.81 -43.94
CA ILE A 9 -25.84 10.38 -42.77
C ILE A 9 -27.31 9.97 -42.92
N SER A 10 -27.59 8.67 -42.74
CA SER A 10 -28.97 8.14 -42.75
C SER A 10 -29.04 6.73 -42.15
N GLN A 11 -28.31 6.45 -41.08
CA GLN A 11 -28.43 5.20 -40.30
C GLN A 11 -28.41 5.43 -38.77
N LEU A 12 -28.78 6.63 -38.31
CA LEU A 12 -28.76 7.02 -36.89
C LEU A 12 -30.14 7.35 -36.31
N LEU A 13 -31.23 6.83 -36.91
CA LEU A 13 -32.60 7.24 -36.55
C LEU A 13 -33.64 6.10 -36.48
N VAL A 14 -33.24 4.85 -36.23
CA VAL A 14 -34.18 3.71 -36.09
C VAL A 14 -33.89 2.81 -34.87
N LEU A 15 -33.13 3.29 -33.87
CA LEU A 15 -32.88 2.53 -32.64
C LEU A 15 -33.20 3.33 -31.36
N TYR A 16 -34.29 4.11 -31.42
CA TYR A 16 -34.78 4.93 -30.29
C TYR A 16 -36.23 4.57 -29.90
N ALA A 17 -36.64 3.30 -30.06
CA ALA A 17 -38.03 2.87 -29.85
C ALA A 17 -38.20 1.58 -29.02
N PHE A 18 -37.33 1.30 -28.05
CA PHE A 18 -37.56 0.23 -27.06
C PHE A 18 -37.01 0.59 -25.67
N ILE A 19 -37.48 1.70 -25.09
CA ILE A 19 -37.34 1.94 -23.64
C ILE A 19 -38.71 2.33 -23.08
N ILE A 20 -39.60 1.35 -22.93
CA ILE A 20 -40.76 1.45 -22.04
C ILE A 20 -40.84 0.16 -21.24
N GLY A 21 -40.79 0.31 -19.91
CA GLY A 21 -41.45 -0.62 -19.00
C GLY A 21 -40.54 -1.49 -18.15
N CYS A 22 -40.15 -0.98 -16.98
CA CYS A 22 -40.41 -1.63 -15.69
C CYS A 22 -40.08 -0.65 -14.56
N LYS A 23 -41.14 -0.17 -13.88
CA LYS A 23 -41.04 0.68 -12.70
C LYS A 23 -41.11 -0.25 -11.48
N PRO A 24 -40.02 -0.47 -10.73
CA PRO A 24 -40.10 -1.24 -9.50
C PRO A 24 -40.88 -0.46 -8.46
N ASP A 25 -41.84 -1.16 -7.86
CA ASP A 25 -42.76 -0.69 -6.84
C ASP A 25 -41.98 -0.30 -5.58
N ALA A 26 -42.16 0.94 -5.11
CA ALA A 26 -41.52 1.45 -3.92
C ALA A 26 -42.25 0.91 -2.69
N GLY A 27 -41.91 -0.32 -2.30
CA GLY A 27 -42.29 -0.87 -1.01
C GLY A 27 -41.68 -0.03 0.11
N GLN A 28 -42.52 0.78 0.76
CA GLN A 28 -42.17 1.50 1.98
C GLN A 28 -41.97 0.49 3.12
N THR A 29 -40.71 0.19 3.45
CA THR A 29 -40.35 -0.44 4.71
C THR A 29 -40.34 0.63 5.81
N LEU A 30 -41.34 0.56 6.68
CA LEU A 30 -41.41 1.31 7.93
C LEU A 30 -40.30 0.79 8.88
N TYR A 31 -39.21 1.54 9.02
CA TYR A 31 -38.25 1.31 10.09
C TYR A 31 -38.80 1.87 11.41
N PRO A 32 -38.69 1.14 12.53
CA PRO A 32 -39.05 1.66 13.85
C PRO A 32 -38.11 2.83 14.23
N PRO A 33 -38.59 3.81 15.01
CA PRO A 33 -37.80 4.96 15.39
C PRO A 33 -36.57 4.53 16.20
N THR A 34 -35.39 4.92 15.73
CA THR A 34 -34.12 4.75 16.42
C THR A 34 -34.14 5.55 17.72
N SER A 35 -34.08 4.82 18.85
CA SER A 35 -33.96 5.41 20.18
C SER A 35 -32.64 6.17 20.30
N THR A 36 -32.73 7.49 20.42
CA THR A 36 -31.59 8.38 20.66
C THR A 36 -31.22 8.28 22.14
N GLN A 37 -30.12 7.60 22.46
CA GLN A 37 -29.56 7.63 23.81
C GLN A 37 -28.72 8.90 23.97
N ASN A 38 -29.14 9.76 24.91
CA ASN A 38 -28.37 10.92 25.34
C ASN A 38 -27.07 10.45 26.01
N LEU A 39 -25.94 10.74 25.38
CA LEU A 39 -24.61 10.50 25.94
C LEU A 39 -24.30 11.62 26.94
N THR A 40 -24.36 11.29 28.23
CA THR A 40 -23.96 12.22 29.30
C THR A 40 -22.44 12.37 29.28
N THR A 41 -21.95 13.49 28.75
CA THR A 41 -20.54 13.89 28.78
C THR A 41 -20.12 14.16 30.23
N MET A 42 -19.22 13.35 30.77
CA MET A 42 -18.55 13.67 32.04
C MET A 42 -17.42 14.67 31.78
N GLU A 43 -17.55 15.85 32.36
CA GLU A 43 -16.56 16.92 32.29
C GLU A 43 -15.44 16.62 33.31
N VAL A 44 -14.26 16.25 32.82
CA VAL A 44 -13.07 16.02 33.64
C VAL A 44 -12.39 17.36 33.88
N VAL A 45 -12.52 17.88 35.09
CA VAL A 45 -11.84 19.11 35.53
C VAL A 45 -10.39 18.79 35.88
N ILE A 46 -9.47 19.06 34.95
CA ILE A 46 -8.02 18.97 35.20
C ILE A 46 -7.58 20.24 35.92
N THR A 47 -7.22 20.10 37.19
CA THR A 47 -6.67 21.21 37.99
C THR A 47 -5.17 21.27 37.79
N PHE A 48 -4.69 22.34 37.15
CA PHE A 48 -3.25 22.59 36.96
C PHE A 48 -2.69 23.38 38.14
N THR A 49 -1.75 22.77 38.86
CA THR A 49 -0.93 23.43 39.87
C THR A 49 0.29 24.07 39.19
N PRO A 50 0.65 25.33 39.47
CA PRO A 50 1.81 25.97 38.85
C PRO A 50 3.11 25.27 39.29
N PRO A 51 4.02 24.87 38.39
CA PRO A 51 5.30 24.32 38.78
C PRO A 51 6.18 25.44 39.33
N ASN A 52 6.56 25.32 40.59
CA ASN A 52 7.60 26.14 41.18
C ASN A 52 8.94 25.82 40.51
N ASP A 53 9.62 26.90 40.18
CA ASP A 53 10.97 27.02 39.64
C ASP A 53 11.94 25.99 40.25
N MET A 54 12.36 25.02 39.44
CA MET A 54 13.52 24.19 39.70
C MET A 54 14.40 24.15 38.46
N THR A 55 15.57 24.75 38.59
CA THR A 55 16.71 24.62 37.69
C THR A 55 17.08 23.14 37.54
N ALA A 56 16.51 22.48 36.54
CA ALA A 56 16.81 21.09 36.22
C ALA A 56 18.13 21.03 35.43
N THR A 57 19.19 20.62 36.11
CA THR A 57 20.43 20.18 35.45
C THR A 57 20.09 18.94 34.62
N HIS A 58 19.96 19.09 33.30
CA HIS A 58 19.71 18.00 32.38
C HIS A 58 20.90 17.02 32.43
N LYS A 59 20.75 15.96 33.22
CA LYS A 59 21.64 14.81 33.18
C LYS A 59 21.31 14.08 31.88
N VAL A 60 22.22 14.12 30.92
CA VAL A 60 22.08 13.37 29.66
C VAL A 60 22.02 11.88 30.04
N GLU A 61 20.82 11.31 29.98
CA GLU A 61 20.61 9.90 30.19
C GLU A 61 21.15 9.17 28.96
N ILE A 62 22.30 8.52 29.13
CA ILE A 62 22.87 7.68 28.08
C ILE A 62 21.97 6.45 27.99
N HIS A 63 21.03 6.45 27.03
CA HIS A 63 20.26 5.26 26.70
C HIS A 63 21.24 4.16 26.31
N SER A 64 21.31 3.10 27.13
CA SER A 64 22.21 1.97 26.89
C SER A 64 21.80 1.29 25.59
N THR A 65 22.62 1.40 24.55
CA THR A 65 22.48 0.60 23.34
C THR A 65 22.62 -0.88 23.71
N LEU A 66 21.70 -1.72 23.21
CA LEU A 66 21.78 -3.17 23.41
C LEU A 66 23.07 -3.72 22.79
N ALA A 67 23.62 -4.76 23.39
CA ALA A 67 24.69 -5.54 22.76
C ALA A 67 24.21 -6.09 21.41
N PRO A 68 25.08 -6.31 20.42
CA PRO A 68 24.68 -6.72 19.07
C PRO A 68 23.75 -7.94 19.03
N GLU A 69 24.00 -8.96 19.85
CA GLU A 69 23.13 -10.13 19.95
C GLU A 69 21.72 -9.80 20.48
N GLY A 70 21.64 -8.89 21.46
CA GLY A 70 20.39 -8.40 22.00
C GLY A 70 19.59 -7.60 20.97
N ALA A 71 20.27 -6.76 20.19
CA ALA A 71 19.66 -6.00 19.09
C ALA A 71 19.09 -6.95 18.01
N THR A 72 19.85 -7.96 17.58
CA THR A 72 19.38 -8.96 16.61
C THR A 72 18.14 -9.72 17.10
N LYS A 73 18.13 -10.13 18.37
CA LYS A 73 16.95 -10.79 18.98
C LYS A 73 15.73 -9.88 19.02
N MET A 74 15.92 -8.59 19.36
CA MET A 74 14.85 -7.60 19.37
C MET A 74 14.27 -7.38 17.97
N ILE A 75 15.13 -7.25 16.95
CA ILE A 75 14.71 -7.13 15.55
C ILE A 75 13.94 -8.37 15.10
N ALA A 76 14.41 -9.58 15.41
CA ALA A 76 13.72 -10.81 15.08
C ALA A 76 12.31 -10.89 15.68
N GLU A 77 12.16 -10.43 16.93
CA GLU A 77 10.85 -10.37 17.60
C GLU A 77 9.95 -9.31 16.97
N MET A 78 10.48 -8.13 16.64
CA MET A 78 9.75 -7.07 15.95
C MET A 78 9.27 -7.50 14.56
N ILE A 79 10.09 -8.24 13.82
CA ILE A 79 9.72 -8.85 12.54
C ILE A 79 8.54 -9.81 12.71
N LYS A 80 8.61 -10.68 13.72
CA LYS A 80 7.60 -11.72 13.95
C LYS A 80 6.27 -11.16 14.46
N THR A 81 6.32 -10.17 15.34
CA THR A 81 5.14 -9.68 16.09
C THR A 81 4.62 -8.34 15.57
N ASN A 82 5.36 -7.66 14.69
CA ASN A 82 5.16 -6.26 14.35
C ASN A 82 5.11 -5.34 15.60
N GLY A 83 5.85 -5.69 16.66
CA GLY A 83 5.78 -4.97 17.93
C GLY A 83 4.42 -5.07 18.63
N ASN A 84 3.66 -6.13 18.35
CA ASN A 84 2.28 -6.34 18.81
C ASN A 84 1.31 -5.22 18.40
N CYS A 85 1.57 -4.54 17.28
CA CYS A 85 0.65 -3.56 16.72
C CYS A 85 0.11 -3.98 15.35
N LYS A 86 -1.10 -3.49 15.04
CA LYS A 86 -1.77 -3.75 13.75
C LYS A 86 -1.41 -2.64 12.77
N LEU A 87 -1.28 -2.99 11.50
CA LEU A 87 -1.11 -1.99 10.43
C LEU A 87 -2.24 -0.94 10.49
N PRO A 88 -1.95 0.34 10.18
CA PRO A 88 -0.69 0.87 9.63
C PRO A 88 0.39 1.17 10.69
N CYS A 89 0.21 0.76 11.95
CA CYS A 89 1.31 0.79 12.91
C CYS A 89 2.40 -0.21 12.50
N TRP A 90 3.64 0.24 12.55
CA TRP A 90 4.81 -0.59 12.26
C TRP A 90 5.80 -0.48 13.41
N TRP A 91 6.04 -1.61 14.09
CA TRP A 91 6.92 -1.69 15.27
C TRP A 91 6.61 -0.65 16.37
N GLY A 92 5.33 -0.32 16.56
CA GLY A 92 4.89 0.70 17.52
C GLY A 92 4.88 2.14 16.99
N ILE A 93 5.34 2.38 15.75
CA ILE A 93 5.30 3.69 15.10
C ILE A 93 3.93 3.86 14.42
N LEU A 94 3.15 4.83 14.88
CA LEU A 94 1.83 5.18 14.34
C LEU A 94 1.94 6.43 13.45
N PRO A 95 1.68 6.31 12.14
CA PRO A 95 1.60 7.46 11.24
C PRO A 95 0.58 8.51 11.70
N GLY A 96 1.01 9.78 11.69
CA GLY A 96 0.26 10.95 12.15
C GLY A 96 0.22 11.14 13.68
N GLN A 97 0.93 10.31 14.45
CA GLN A 97 0.94 10.40 15.92
C GLN A 97 2.36 10.34 16.52
N THR A 98 3.18 9.37 16.10
CA THR A 98 4.52 9.17 16.66
C THR A 98 5.47 10.28 16.22
N THR A 99 6.24 10.84 17.15
CA THR A 99 7.22 11.89 16.84
C THR A 99 8.57 11.30 16.41
N VAL A 100 9.39 12.10 15.74
CA VAL A 100 10.79 11.77 15.43
C VAL A 100 11.60 11.48 16.70
N GLY A 101 11.29 12.15 17.81
CA GLY A 101 11.90 11.90 19.12
C GLY A 101 11.58 10.50 19.63
N ASP A 102 10.29 10.14 19.66
CA ASP A 102 9.83 8.82 20.12
C ASP A 102 10.49 7.68 19.33
N VAL A 103 10.65 7.85 18.01
CA VAL A 103 11.34 6.87 17.16
C VAL A 103 12.79 6.71 17.60
N LYS A 104 13.52 7.81 17.81
CA LYS A 104 14.94 7.76 18.20
C LYS A 104 15.11 7.13 19.58
N ASP A 105 14.24 7.48 20.53
CA ASP A 105 14.31 6.97 21.89
C ASP A 105 13.96 5.48 21.95
N THR A 106 12.98 5.04 21.15
CA THR A 106 12.54 3.65 21.11
C THR A 106 13.48 2.78 20.29
N LEU A 107 13.67 3.11 19.01
CA LEU A 107 14.45 2.29 18.08
C LEU A 107 15.95 2.44 18.27
N GLY A 108 16.44 3.60 18.73
CA GLY A 108 17.87 3.85 18.94
C GLY A 108 18.54 2.90 19.94
N THR A 109 17.74 2.20 20.76
CA THR A 109 18.23 1.18 21.68
C THR A 109 18.74 -0.09 20.97
N PHE A 110 18.21 -0.43 19.79
CA PHE A 110 18.62 -1.61 18.99
C PHE A 110 18.94 -1.31 17.52
N ILE A 111 18.69 -0.09 17.04
CA ILE A 111 19.06 0.40 15.72
C ILE A 111 20.01 1.59 15.90
N PRO A 112 21.34 1.36 15.97
CA PRO A 112 22.30 2.41 16.32
C PRO A 112 22.46 3.47 15.23
N ASN A 113 22.16 3.14 13.97
CA ASN A 113 22.44 3.99 12.81
C ASN A 113 21.16 4.57 12.19
N ILE A 114 20.38 5.31 12.99
CA ILE A 114 19.25 6.10 12.48
C ILE A 114 19.79 7.42 11.94
N THR A 115 19.77 7.58 10.63
CA THR A 115 20.28 8.76 9.95
C THR A 115 19.13 9.67 9.50
N PRO A 116 19.32 11.00 9.47
CA PRO A 116 18.40 11.87 8.77
C PRO A 116 18.32 11.47 7.29
N TYR A 117 17.10 11.34 6.78
CA TYR A 117 16.86 11.06 5.38
C TYR A 117 16.57 12.38 4.64
N PRO A 118 17.48 12.84 3.76
CA PRO A 118 17.26 14.07 3.01
C PRO A 118 16.23 13.78 1.92
N SER A 119 14.99 14.21 2.13
CA SER A 119 13.98 14.10 1.08
C SER A 119 13.75 15.47 0.42
N GLN A 120 13.31 15.43 -0.83
CA GLN A 120 13.11 16.62 -1.66
C GLN A 120 11.94 17.46 -1.11
N ALA A 121 12.01 18.78 -1.26
CA ALA A 121 10.92 19.73 -1.03
C ALA A 121 10.21 19.59 0.35
N ASP A 122 10.87 20.05 1.42
CA ASP A 122 10.29 20.29 2.75
C ASP A 122 9.88 19.05 3.57
N GLN A 123 10.25 17.85 3.12
CA GLN A 123 10.01 16.62 3.87
C GLN A 123 11.30 16.18 4.58
N GLU A 124 11.27 16.25 5.90
CA GLU A 124 12.28 15.65 6.76
C GLU A 124 11.99 14.16 6.93
N GLY A 125 12.98 13.39 7.38
CA GLY A 125 12.75 11.98 7.62
C GLY A 125 13.89 11.31 8.35
N LEU A 126 13.68 10.04 8.66
CA LEU A 126 14.68 9.14 9.20
C LEU A 126 14.84 7.97 8.24
N SER A 127 16.06 7.50 8.06
CA SER A 127 16.34 6.23 7.41
C SER A 127 17.25 5.38 8.29
N PHE A 128 17.06 4.08 8.24
CA PHE A 128 17.96 3.14 8.87
C PHE A 128 17.94 1.81 8.13
N TYR A 129 19.01 1.05 8.36
CA TYR A 129 19.19 -0.27 7.80
C TYR A 129 19.45 -1.28 8.91
N PHE A 130 18.99 -2.51 8.72
CA PHE A 130 19.28 -3.63 9.60
C PHE A 130 19.42 -4.93 8.82
N ASN A 131 20.25 -5.83 9.31
CA ASN A 131 20.42 -7.17 8.73
C ASN A 131 19.21 -8.05 9.04
N ASP A 132 18.81 -8.89 8.08
CA ASP A 132 17.81 -9.92 8.34
C ASP A 132 18.35 -10.93 9.37
N PRO A 133 17.72 -11.07 10.55
CA PRO A 133 18.14 -12.06 11.54
C PRO A 133 17.96 -13.51 11.07
N PHE A 134 17.18 -13.75 10.01
CA PHE A 134 16.95 -15.06 9.41
C PHE A 134 17.78 -15.30 8.14
N ASN A 135 18.40 -14.26 7.58
CA ASN A 135 19.22 -14.38 6.38
C ASN A 135 20.29 -13.28 6.28
N SER A 136 21.49 -13.55 6.79
CA SER A 136 22.59 -12.57 6.87
C SER A 136 23.05 -11.95 5.54
N ASN A 137 22.59 -12.46 4.39
CA ASN A 137 22.89 -11.88 3.08
C ASN A 137 21.95 -10.73 2.68
N PHE A 138 20.92 -10.46 3.46
CA PHE A 138 19.96 -9.40 3.19
C PHE A 138 20.04 -8.31 4.26
N GLU A 139 20.03 -7.07 3.78
CA GLU A 139 19.88 -5.86 4.57
C GLU A 139 18.58 -5.18 4.16
N TYR A 140 17.85 -4.67 5.14
CA TYR A 140 16.57 -4.01 4.95
C TYR A 140 16.67 -2.54 5.27
N GLY A 141 16.23 -1.70 4.33
CA GLY A 141 16.08 -0.28 4.53
C GLY A 141 14.66 0.08 4.97
N VAL A 142 14.55 1.00 5.92
CA VAL A 142 13.30 1.63 6.33
C VAL A 142 13.45 3.14 6.20
N VAL A 143 12.42 3.79 5.68
CA VAL A 143 12.35 5.25 5.55
C VAL A 143 11.08 5.74 6.24
N LEU A 144 11.24 6.64 7.19
CA LEU A 144 10.16 7.31 7.91
C LEU A 144 10.12 8.76 7.45
N TYR A 145 9.04 9.16 6.80
CA TYR A 145 8.83 10.53 6.37
C TYR A 145 8.13 11.28 7.49
N SER A 146 8.64 12.47 7.82
CA SER A 146 8.09 13.31 8.87
C SER A 146 7.75 14.71 8.36
N LYS A 147 6.77 15.31 9.03
CA LYS A 147 6.36 16.70 8.82
C LYS A 147 6.16 17.32 10.18
N ASN A 148 6.81 18.47 10.42
CA ASN A 148 6.79 19.15 11.72
C ASN A 148 7.17 18.22 12.89
N GLY A 149 8.13 17.32 12.68
CA GLY A 149 8.60 16.38 13.71
C GLY A 149 7.68 15.20 13.99
N ILE A 150 6.56 15.02 13.27
CA ILE A 150 5.64 13.88 13.39
C ILE A 150 5.83 12.96 12.19
N ILE A 151 5.94 11.64 12.42
CA ILE A 151 6.01 10.65 11.34
C ILE A 151 4.67 10.61 10.62
N GLU A 152 4.63 10.98 9.34
CA GLU A 152 3.41 10.95 8.54
C GLU A 152 3.28 9.69 7.70
N ARG A 153 4.41 9.16 7.22
CA ARG A 153 4.45 8.04 6.29
C ARG A 153 5.64 7.13 6.57
N ILE A 154 5.48 5.84 6.31
CA ILE A 154 6.47 4.80 6.55
C ILE A 154 6.63 4.00 5.27
N ASN A 155 7.86 3.89 4.77
CA ASN A 155 8.23 2.92 3.76
C ASN A 155 9.10 1.84 4.43
N ALA A 156 8.58 0.63 4.50
CA ALA A 156 9.19 -0.49 5.21
C ALA A 156 8.94 -1.80 4.46
N LEU A 157 9.46 -2.91 4.98
CA LEU A 157 9.16 -4.24 4.47
C LEU A 157 8.23 -5.00 5.41
N SER A 158 7.31 -5.76 4.84
CA SER A 158 6.55 -6.81 5.52
C SER A 158 7.25 -8.14 5.34
N PHE A 159 7.35 -8.87 6.43
CA PHE A 159 7.90 -10.22 6.46
C PHE A 159 6.83 -11.31 6.31
N ARG A 160 5.57 -10.88 6.21
CA ARG A 160 4.42 -11.75 5.97
C ARG A 160 4.34 -12.11 4.50
N SER A 161 3.77 -13.28 4.22
CA SER A 161 3.38 -13.61 2.85
C SER A 161 2.21 -12.73 2.42
N LEU A 162 1.92 -12.70 1.11
CA LEU A 162 0.77 -11.95 0.63
C LEU A 162 -0.55 -12.57 1.10
N SER A 163 -0.61 -13.90 1.18
CA SER A 163 -1.76 -14.62 1.73
C SER A 163 -2.03 -14.27 3.20
N ASP A 164 -1.00 -14.29 4.05
CA ASP A 164 -1.13 -13.90 5.47
C ASP A 164 -1.65 -12.47 5.61
N LEU A 165 -1.21 -11.58 4.71
CA LEU A 165 -1.63 -10.19 4.72
C LEU A 165 -3.11 -10.05 4.35
N PHE A 166 -3.59 -10.79 3.35
CA PHE A 166 -5.02 -10.81 3.00
C PHE A 166 -5.89 -11.35 4.13
N GLU A 167 -5.41 -12.33 4.90
CA GLU A 167 -6.10 -12.82 6.09
C GLU A 167 -6.15 -11.77 7.21
N GLU A 168 -5.08 -10.97 7.38
CA GLU A 168 -4.98 -9.99 8.46
C GLU A 168 -5.75 -8.68 8.17
N ILE A 169 -5.54 -8.09 6.99
CA ILE A 169 -6.05 -6.75 6.63
C ILE A 169 -7.16 -6.79 5.58
N GLY A 170 -7.51 -7.97 5.08
CA GLY A 170 -8.56 -8.18 4.08
C GLY A 170 -8.10 -7.99 2.63
N ILE A 171 -9.08 -7.89 1.73
CA ILE A 171 -8.86 -7.65 0.31
C ILE A 171 -8.55 -6.16 0.04
N PRO A 172 -7.64 -5.85 -0.89
CA PRO A 172 -7.40 -4.47 -1.28
C PRO A 172 -8.64 -3.87 -1.94
N LYS A 173 -8.87 -2.57 -1.73
CA LYS A 173 -9.94 -1.86 -2.46
C LYS A 173 -9.54 -1.56 -3.90
N GLU A 174 -8.24 -1.48 -4.15
CA GLU A 174 -7.70 -1.15 -5.45
C GLU A 174 -6.48 -2.00 -5.74
N ILE A 175 -6.45 -2.56 -6.94
CA ILE A 175 -5.27 -3.22 -7.48
C ILE A 175 -4.84 -2.49 -8.73
N TRP A 176 -3.60 -2.03 -8.71
CA TRP A 176 -2.96 -1.34 -9.81
C TRP A 176 -1.84 -2.22 -10.35
N ILE A 177 -1.77 -2.32 -11.68
CA ILE A 177 -0.80 -3.15 -12.38
C ILE A 177 -0.01 -2.31 -13.37
N HIS A 178 1.30 -2.53 -13.38
CA HIS A 178 2.17 -2.17 -14.47
C HIS A 178 2.82 -3.43 -15.04
N SER A 179 2.94 -3.51 -16.37
CA SER A 179 3.80 -4.48 -17.02
C SER A 179 4.86 -3.76 -17.85
N SER A 180 6.08 -4.31 -17.87
CA SER A 180 7.17 -3.83 -18.72
C SER A 180 6.95 -4.10 -20.21
N GLY A 181 5.80 -4.67 -20.59
CA GLY A 181 5.48 -5.02 -21.97
C GLY A 181 6.51 -5.99 -22.56
N VAL A 182 6.77 -5.81 -23.86
CA VAL A 182 7.86 -6.48 -24.58
C VAL A 182 8.95 -5.46 -24.83
N SER A 183 9.96 -5.43 -23.97
CA SER A 183 11.23 -4.83 -24.38
C SER A 183 11.86 -5.74 -25.44
N MET A 184 12.21 -5.17 -26.59
CA MET A 184 12.83 -5.89 -27.71
C MET A 184 14.14 -6.54 -27.27
N GLY A 185 14.13 -7.82 -26.83
CA GLY A 185 15.36 -8.54 -26.55
C GLY A 185 15.37 -9.64 -25.47
N SER A 186 14.35 -10.51 -25.42
CA SER A 186 14.41 -11.85 -24.76
C SER A 186 14.07 -11.98 -23.27
N TYR A 187 13.60 -10.93 -22.58
CA TYR A 187 13.22 -11.03 -21.16
C TYR A 187 11.71 -11.23 -20.97
N PRO A 188 11.29 -12.14 -20.06
CA PRO A 188 9.88 -12.31 -19.70
C PRO A 188 9.28 -10.97 -19.27
N PRO A 189 7.98 -10.73 -19.55
CA PRO A 189 7.33 -9.54 -19.07
C PRO A 189 7.45 -9.52 -17.55
N SER A 190 7.84 -8.38 -17.00
CA SER A 190 7.83 -8.15 -15.57
C SER A 190 6.59 -7.36 -15.20
N PHE A 191 6.01 -7.69 -14.06
CA PHE A 191 4.84 -7.04 -13.50
C PHE A 191 5.23 -6.33 -12.20
N SER A 192 4.62 -5.18 -11.98
CA SER A 192 4.60 -4.53 -10.68
C SER A 192 3.15 -4.34 -10.26
N PHE A 193 2.85 -4.65 -9.00
CA PHE A 193 1.53 -4.51 -8.41
C PHE A 193 1.58 -3.48 -7.29
N ALA A 194 0.52 -2.69 -7.17
CA ALA A 194 0.22 -1.93 -5.97
C ALA A 194 -1.17 -2.32 -5.46
N LEU A 195 -1.23 -2.86 -4.24
CA LEU A 195 -2.44 -3.28 -3.57
C LEU A 195 -2.77 -2.22 -2.52
N VAL A 196 -3.86 -1.47 -2.70
CA VAL A 196 -4.14 -0.25 -1.93
C VAL A 196 -5.37 -0.43 -1.05
N TYR A 197 -5.21 -0.06 0.21
CA TYR A 197 -6.22 -0.08 1.27
C TYR A 197 -6.36 1.34 1.84
N PRO A 198 -7.00 2.26 1.09
CA PRO A 198 -6.97 3.68 1.41
C PRO A 198 -7.52 3.98 2.80
N ASP A 199 -8.66 3.39 3.16
CA ASP A 199 -9.29 3.54 4.48
C ASP A 199 -8.45 3.03 5.66
N GLN A 200 -7.46 2.18 5.39
CA GLN A 200 -6.58 1.61 6.41
C GLN A 200 -5.22 2.31 6.45
N GLY A 201 -4.92 3.18 5.48
CA GLY A 201 -3.62 3.82 5.40
C GLY A 201 -2.49 2.88 4.96
N ILE A 202 -2.78 1.92 4.06
CA ILE A 202 -1.84 0.87 3.66
C ILE A 202 -1.78 0.74 2.14
N ALA A 203 -0.57 0.63 1.59
CA ALA A 203 -0.33 0.18 0.23
C ALA A 203 0.83 -0.82 0.20
N VAL A 204 0.68 -1.87 -0.59
CA VAL A 204 1.63 -2.98 -0.70
C VAL A 204 2.16 -3.05 -2.12
N TYR A 205 3.48 -3.06 -2.27
CA TYR A 205 4.15 -3.04 -3.56
C TYR A 205 4.91 -4.33 -3.82
N LEU A 206 4.55 -4.96 -4.94
CA LEU A 206 5.22 -6.13 -5.48
C LEU A 206 5.93 -5.68 -6.74
N LEU A 207 7.26 -5.75 -6.74
CA LEU A 207 8.07 -5.24 -7.84
C LEU A 207 8.74 -6.39 -8.59
N GLN A 208 8.82 -6.22 -9.91
CA GLN A 208 9.58 -7.09 -10.81
C GLN A 208 9.18 -8.56 -10.70
N ILE A 209 7.88 -8.83 -10.78
CA ILE A 209 7.34 -10.17 -10.81
C ILE A 209 7.39 -10.69 -12.24
N PHE A 210 8.21 -11.70 -12.52
CA PHE A 210 8.26 -12.28 -13.85
C PHE A 210 6.97 -13.06 -14.17
N GLY A 211 6.48 -12.85 -15.38
CA GLY A 211 5.40 -13.62 -15.98
C GLY A 211 5.83 -14.25 -17.29
N ASP A 212 4.85 -14.66 -18.08
CA ASP A 212 5.03 -15.38 -19.33
C ASP A 212 4.36 -14.64 -20.49
N TYR A 213 4.85 -14.92 -21.69
CA TYR A 213 4.20 -14.53 -22.94
C TYR A 213 3.29 -15.67 -23.38
N VAL A 214 2.03 -15.37 -23.64
CA VAL A 214 1.09 -16.37 -24.15
C VAL A 214 0.32 -15.82 -25.35
N LYS A 215 0.04 -16.71 -26.30
CA LYS A 215 -0.81 -16.41 -27.45
C LYS A 215 -2.13 -17.13 -27.32
N HIS A 216 -3.24 -16.38 -27.36
CA HIS A 216 -4.58 -16.93 -27.28
C HIS A 216 -5.44 -16.37 -28.41
N ASN A 217 -5.98 -17.24 -29.25
CA ASN A 217 -6.80 -16.88 -30.42
C ASN A 217 -6.14 -15.84 -31.35
N GLY A 218 -4.81 -15.94 -31.52
CA GLY A 218 -4.05 -15.02 -32.38
C GLY A 218 -3.59 -13.72 -31.70
N ALA A 219 -4.15 -13.37 -30.54
CA ALA A 219 -3.73 -12.21 -29.74
C ALA A 219 -2.64 -12.57 -28.73
N GLU A 220 -1.78 -11.60 -28.42
CA GLU A 220 -0.64 -11.74 -27.51
C GLU A 220 -0.94 -11.12 -26.16
N TYR A 221 -0.58 -11.83 -25.10
CA TYR A 221 -0.82 -11.43 -23.72
C TYR A 221 0.46 -11.58 -22.90
N ALA A 222 0.65 -10.64 -21.97
CA ALA A 222 1.48 -10.88 -20.81
C ALA A 222 0.62 -11.60 -19.76
N GLN A 223 1.09 -12.76 -19.30
CA GLN A 223 0.42 -13.61 -18.33
C GLN A 223 1.21 -13.63 -17.01
N PHE A 224 0.49 -13.56 -15.91
CA PHE A 224 1.04 -13.66 -14.56
C PHE A 224 0.23 -14.70 -13.77
N CYS A 225 0.91 -15.69 -13.17
CA CYS A 225 0.26 -16.73 -12.38
C CYS A 225 0.54 -16.51 -10.87
N PRO A 226 -0.50 -16.49 -10.01
CA PRO A 226 -0.33 -16.12 -8.59
C PRO A 226 0.57 -17.03 -7.74
N SER A 227 0.83 -18.26 -8.18
CA SER A 227 1.88 -19.13 -7.60
C SER A 227 3.24 -18.44 -7.51
N ASN A 228 3.50 -17.43 -8.34
CA ASN A 228 4.76 -16.70 -8.35
C ASN A 228 4.89 -15.68 -7.20
N ILE A 229 3.82 -15.35 -6.48
CA ILE A 229 3.83 -14.33 -5.40
C ILE A 229 3.20 -14.75 -4.08
N ALA A 230 2.38 -15.80 -4.05
CA ALA A 230 1.62 -16.16 -2.84
C ALA A 230 2.53 -16.32 -1.61
N GLU A 231 3.66 -17.01 -1.78
CA GLU A 231 4.65 -17.27 -0.73
C GLU A 231 5.77 -16.22 -0.67
N ARG A 232 5.69 -15.16 -1.49
CA ARG A 232 6.73 -14.13 -1.50
C ARG A 232 6.66 -13.36 -0.19
N LYS A 233 7.79 -13.36 0.53
CA LYS A 233 8.03 -12.52 1.70
C LYS A 233 8.73 -11.23 1.28
N ASN A 234 8.94 -10.31 2.21
CA ASN A 234 9.59 -9.01 1.98
C ASN A 234 8.76 -8.13 1.03
N LEU A 235 7.46 -7.99 1.35
CA LEU A 235 6.56 -7.10 0.62
C LEU A 235 6.90 -5.66 0.96
N ASN A 236 6.97 -4.76 -0.02
CA ASN A 236 7.20 -3.34 0.28
C ASN A 236 5.89 -2.74 0.81
N LEU A 237 5.93 -2.21 2.02
CA LEU A 237 4.82 -1.52 2.67
C LEU A 237 5.03 -0.02 2.55
N TYR A 238 3.95 0.66 2.18
CA TYR A 238 3.81 2.09 2.32
C TYR A 238 2.63 2.37 3.25
N LEU A 239 2.90 2.98 4.39
CA LEU A 239 1.92 3.17 5.46
C LEU A 239 1.76 4.65 5.75
N TRP A 240 0.53 5.07 6.02
CA TRP A 240 0.19 6.45 6.38
C TRP A 240 -0.98 6.49 7.35
N SER A 241 -1.32 7.69 7.83
CA SER A 241 -2.48 7.85 8.71
C SER A 241 -3.77 7.72 7.89
N PRO A 242 -4.72 6.84 8.23
CA PRO A 242 -5.97 6.69 7.48
C PRO A 242 -6.87 7.94 7.55
N LYS A 243 -6.56 8.86 8.47
CA LYS A 243 -7.23 10.17 8.57
C LYS A 243 -6.78 11.15 7.49
N ASN A 244 -5.63 10.89 6.86
CA ASN A 244 -5.09 11.69 5.79
C ASN A 244 -5.43 10.97 4.48
N GLU A 245 -6.35 11.55 3.71
CA GLU A 245 -6.58 11.12 2.34
C GLU A 245 -5.33 11.47 1.52
N LEU A 246 -4.58 10.44 1.14
CA LEU A 246 -3.48 10.59 0.18
C LEU A 246 -4.02 10.32 -1.21
N ALA A 247 -3.66 11.19 -2.14
CA ALA A 247 -3.94 10.93 -3.54
C ALA A 247 -2.99 9.81 -4.03
N LEU A 248 -3.47 8.97 -4.95
CA LEU A 248 -2.72 7.79 -5.38
C LEU A 248 -1.40 8.15 -6.06
N ASP A 249 -1.39 9.24 -6.82
CA ASP A 249 -0.19 9.84 -7.40
C ASP A 249 0.85 10.15 -6.32
N GLU A 250 0.47 10.71 -5.17
CA GLU A 250 1.40 10.98 -4.06
C GLU A 250 2.00 9.68 -3.49
N ILE A 251 1.18 8.63 -3.34
CA ILE A 251 1.64 7.32 -2.87
C ILE A 251 2.66 6.77 -3.88
N PHE A 252 2.34 6.86 -5.16
CA PHE A 252 3.13 6.33 -6.26
C PHE A 252 4.45 7.08 -6.51
N GLU A 253 4.45 8.41 -6.50
CA GLU A 253 5.63 9.26 -6.63
C GLU A 253 6.63 9.01 -5.50
N SER A 254 6.12 8.76 -4.29
CA SER A 254 6.98 8.51 -3.13
C SER A 254 7.77 7.19 -3.22
N ILE A 255 7.35 6.29 -4.12
CA ILE A 255 7.94 4.96 -4.30
C ILE A 255 8.81 4.93 -5.54
N TYR A 256 8.30 5.50 -6.63
CA TYR A 256 9.05 5.66 -7.86
C TYR A 256 9.61 7.07 -7.91
N ARG A 257 10.88 7.24 -7.51
CA ARG A 257 11.64 8.51 -7.59
C ARG A 257 11.85 9.03 -9.04
N SER A 258 11.05 8.60 -10.00
CA SER A 258 11.23 8.85 -11.43
C SER A 258 9.98 9.51 -12.02
N THR A 259 10.20 10.49 -12.90
CA THR A 259 9.19 11.08 -13.79
C THR A 259 8.62 10.07 -14.78
N ASP A 260 9.31 8.94 -14.99
CA ASP A 260 8.80 7.79 -15.70
C ASP A 260 7.96 6.94 -14.75
N PHE A 261 6.93 7.56 -14.16
CA PHE A 261 5.95 6.82 -13.38
C PHE A 261 5.43 5.69 -14.28
N PRO A 262 5.61 4.40 -13.90
CA PRO A 262 5.10 3.33 -14.70
C PRO A 262 3.62 3.58 -14.91
N LYS A 263 3.12 3.49 -16.15
CA LYS A 263 1.69 3.72 -16.43
C LYS A 263 0.88 2.58 -15.82
N TYR A 264 0.68 2.65 -14.50
CA TYR A 264 -0.17 1.76 -13.76
C TYR A 264 -1.60 1.91 -14.28
N LYS A 265 -2.27 0.78 -14.42
CA LYS A 265 -3.67 0.68 -14.82
C LYS A 265 -4.42 -0.11 -13.76
N ARG A 266 -5.71 0.16 -13.59
CA ARG A 266 -6.53 -0.65 -12.67
C ARG A 266 -6.59 -2.09 -13.17
N LEU A 267 -6.68 -3.05 -12.26
CA LEU A 267 -6.82 -4.47 -12.58
C LEU A 267 -7.95 -4.74 -13.57
N GLN A 268 -9.10 -4.12 -13.34
CA GLN A 268 -10.31 -4.26 -14.16
C GLN A 268 -10.18 -3.59 -15.55
N GLU A 269 -9.22 -2.69 -15.75
CA GLU A 269 -8.96 -2.07 -17.06
C GLU A 269 -8.13 -2.97 -17.98
N VAL A 270 -7.38 -3.92 -17.41
CA VAL A 270 -6.38 -4.71 -18.13
C VAL A 270 -6.66 -6.20 -18.12
N SER A 271 -7.66 -6.64 -17.37
CA SER A 271 -8.04 -8.04 -17.21
C SER A 271 -9.51 -8.19 -16.85
N ASP A 272 -10.03 -9.40 -16.99
CA ASP A 272 -11.39 -9.76 -16.56
C ASP A 272 -11.49 -10.07 -15.05
N MET A 273 -10.39 -9.95 -14.31
CA MET A 273 -10.37 -10.17 -12.86
C MET A 273 -10.77 -8.91 -12.11
N ASN A 274 -11.49 -9.08 -11.00
CA ASN A 274 -11.67 -8.05 -9.99
C ASN A 274 -10.79 -8.34 -8.76
N GLU A 275 -10.81 -7.44 -7.77
CA GLU A 275 -10.00 -7.50 -6.57
C GLU A 275 -10.26 -8.77 -5.74
N GLN A 276 -11.53 -9.18 -5.62
CA GLN A 276 -11.93 -10.39 -4.91
C GLN A 276 -11.34 -11.64 -5.58
N THR A 277 -11.55 -11.79 -6.89
CA THR A 277 -11.02 -12.92 -7.66
C THR A 277 -9.51 -12.95 -7.61
N PHE A 278 -8.84 -11.79 -7.75
CA PHE A 278 -7.38 -11.74 -7.64
C PHE A 278 -6.90 -12.24 -6.27
N SER A 279 -7.48 -11.73 -5.18
CA SER A 279 -7.13 -12.16 -3.83
C SER A 279 -7.40 -13.64 -3.60
N GLU A 280 -8.53 -14.16 -4.05
CA GLU A 280 -8.86 -15.59 -3.96
C GLU A 280 -7.84 -16.46 -4.69
N VAL A 281 -7.44 -16.09 -5.91
CA VAL A 281 -6.46 -16.87 -6.69
C VAL A 281 -5.09 -16.85 -6.02
N VAL A 282 -4.66 -15.72 -5.46
CA VAL A 282 -3.41 -15.61 -4.69
C VAL A 282 -3.47 -16.51 -3.45
N THR A 283 -4.53 -16.40 -2.64
CA THR A 283 -4.66 -17.15 -1.40
C THR A 283 -4.77 -18.66 -1.64
N THR A 284 -5.52 -19.07 -2.66
CA THR A 284 -5.70 -20.49 -3.02
C THR A 284 -4.54 -21.08 -3.83
N GLN A 285 -3.62 -20.23 -4.30
CA GLN A 285 -2.52 -20.60 -5.18
C GLN A 285 -2.99 -21.37 -6.43
N ASN A 286 -4.15 -21.00 -6.96
CA ASN A 286 -4.75 -21.70 -8.09
C ASN A 286 -3.95 -21.45 -9.37
N VAL A 287 -3.11 -22.43 -9.73
CA VAL A 287 -2.20 -22.35 -10.90
C VAL A 287 -2.94 -22.32 -12.25
N ASP A 288 -4.21 -22.74 -12.29
CA ASP A 288 -4.99 -22.75 -13.52
C ASP A 288 -5.60 -21.37 -13.84
N GLN A 289 -5.62 -20.46 -12.87
CA GLN A 289 -6.15 -19.11 -13.01
C GLN A 289 -5.02 -18.08 -13.04
N CYS A 290 -4.49 -17.82 -14.22
CA CYS A 290 -3.50 -16.76 -14.41
C CYS A 290 -4.16 -15.46 -14.88
N LEU A 291 -3.68 -14.34 -14.36
CA LEU A 291 -3.97 -13.00 -14.86
C LEU A 291 -3.41 -12.88 -16.29
N LYS A 292 -4.24 -12.43 -17.23
CA LYS A 292 -3.81 -12.14 -18.60
C LYS A 292 -4.09 -10.69 -18.91
N THR A 293 -3.10 -9.99 -19.45
CA THR A 293 -3.21 -8.61 -19.89
C THR A 293 -2.78 -8.49 -21.35
N PRO A 294 -3.57 -7.86 -22.23
CA PRO A 294 -3.18 -7.68 -23.63
C PRO A 294 -1.83 -6.97 -23.75
N LEU A 295 -0.93 -7.49 -24.59
CA LEU A 295 0.45 -6.98 -24.63
C LEU A 295 0.54 -5.56 -25.22
N ASN A 296 -0.38 -5.20 -26.11
CA ASN A 296 -0.42 -3.94 -26.85
C ASN A 296 -0.88 -2.71 -26.03
N ILE A 297 -1.28 -2.88 -24.78
CA ILE A 297 -1.67 -1.77 -23.90
C ILE A 297 -0.53 -1.28 -23.01
N TRP A 298 0.58 -2.02 -23.01
CA TRP A 298 1.79 -1.72 -22.26
C TRP A 298 2.82 -1.04 -23.18
N PRO A 299 3.67 -0.16 -22.63
CA PRO A 299 4.68 0.57 -23.39
C PRO A 299 5.78 -0.34 -23.95
#